data_AF-A0A699VMM7-F1
#
_entry.id   AF-A0A699VMM7-F1
#
_cell.length_a   1.000
_cell.length_b   1.000
_cell.length_c   1.000
_cell.angle_alpha   90.00
_cell.angle_beta   90.00
_cell.angle_gamma   90.00
#
_symmetry.space_group_name_H-M   'P 1'
#
loop_
_entity.id
_entity.type
_entity.pdbx_description
1 polymer ?
#
loop_
_entity_poly.entity_id
_entity_poly.type
_entity_poly.pdbx_seq_one_letter_code
_entity_poly.pdbx_strand_id
1 'polypeptide(L)'
;PRRYPQWRSRFLRYVDTRPNGEALRKCILNGPYKPTTILVQAVEATDDSPVVPEHSTVETPMNMSLENKANFLAEKEAIHLILTGIGDEIYSTVDACQTTHEMWEAIERLQQGESLNIQDVKTNLFWEFRKFTLHDGESMESYYTRFYKLMNEMIKNNLTVTTM
;
A
#
# COMPACT_ATOMS: atom_id res chain seq x y z
N PRO A 1 -0.18 -10.49 -11.89
CA PRO A 1 0.78 -10.55 -10.76
C PRO A 1 2.30 -10.34 -11.06
N ARG A 2 2.78 -10.02 -12.29
CA ARG A 2 4.25 -9.80 -12.55
C ARG A 2 4.69 -8.35 -12.85
N ARG A 3 3.78 -7.38 -12.75
CA ARG A 3 4.04 -6.01 -13.24
C ARG A 3 4.24 -4.97 -12.15
N TYR A 4 4.08 -5.32 -10.86
CA TYR A 4 4.15 -4.31 -9.80
C TYR A 4 5.50 -3.59 -9.67
N PRO A 5 6.67 -4.27 -9.68
CA PRO A 5 7.95 -3.57 -9.64
C PRO A 5 8.14 -2.60 -10.82
N GLN A 6 7.62 -2.98 -11.99
CA GLN A 6 7.68 -2.16 -13.21
C GLN A 6 6.73 -0.95 -13.11
N TRP A 7 5.50 -1.16 -12.64
CA TRP A 7 4.53 -0.09 -12.39
C TRP A 7 5.07 0.89 -11.35
N ARG A 8 5.57 0.40 -10.20
CA ARG A 8 6.18 1.19 -9.14
C ARG A 8 7.31 2.07 -9.67
N SER A 9 8.21 1.49 -10.47
CA SER A 9 9.31 2.24 -11.08
C SER A 9 8.82 3.29 -12.09
N ARG A 10 7.84 2.97 -12.93
CA ARG A 10 7.26 3.93 -13.90
C ARG A 10 6.53 5.07 -13.20
N PHE A 11 5.75 4.74 -12.16
CA PHE A 11 4.96 5.70 -11.39
C PHE A 11 5.88 6.71 -10.69
N LEU A 12 6.90 6.24 -9.97
CA LEU A 12 7.84 7.14 -9.30
C LEU A 12 8.63 7.99 -10.29
N ARG A 13 9.08 7.43 -11.41
CA ARG A 13 9.73 8.23 -12.48
C ARG A 13 8.81 9.29 -13.04
N TYR A 14 7.53 8.98 -13.23
CA TYR A 14 6.54 9.96 -13.68
C TYR A 14 6.37 11.09 -12.68
N VAL A 15 6.25 10.77 -11.39
CA VAL A 15 6.20 11.75 -10.29
C VAL A 15 7.44 12.65 -10.31
N ASP A 16 8.64 12.07 -10.46
CA ASP A 16 9.89 12.82 -10.50
C ASP A 16 9.99 13.82 -11.68
N THR A 17 9.20 13.63 -12.76
CA THR A 17 9.15 14.58 -13.89
C THR A 17 8.19 15.75 -13.69
N ARG A 18 7.35 15.72 -12.66
CA ARG A 18 6.38 16.80 -12.41
C ARG A 18 7.05 18.03 -11.79
N PRO A 19 6.53 19.26 -12.03
CA PRO A 19 7.07 20.49 -11.45
C PRO A 19 7.13 20.49 -9.91
N ASN A 20 6.21 19.79 -9.27
CA ASN A 20 6.11 19.58 -7.82
C ASN A 20 6.54 18.16 -7.38
N GLY A 21 7.37 17.49 -8.18
CA GLY A 21 7.72 16.07 -7.99
C GLY A 21 8.27 15.73 -6.61
N GLU A 22 9.07 16.63 -6.01
CA GLU A 22 9.60 16.43 -4.65
C GLU A 22 8.49 16.38 -3.59
N ALA A 23 7.53 17.31 -3.66
CA ALA A 23 6.39 17.34 -2.74
C ALA A 23 5.49 16.12 -2.91
N LEU A 24 5.21 15.73 -4.16
CA LEU A 24 4.44 14.51 -4.47
C LEU A 24 5.14 13.26 -3.92
N ARG A 25 6.46 13.15 -4.12
CA ARG A 25 7.26 12.03 -3.62
C ARG A 25 7.27 11.96 -2.10
N LYS A 26 7.32 13.13 -1.44
CA LYS A 26 7.21 13.24 0.02
C LYS A 26 5.86 12.74 0.52
N CYS A 27 4.75 13.14 -0.11
CA CYS A 27 3.40 12.64 0.21
C CYS A 27 3.29 11.12 0.10
N ILE A 28 3.83 10.54 -0.99
CA ILE A 28 3.77 9.09 -1.25
C ILE A 28 4.59 8.30 -0.24
N LEU A 29 5.82 8.72 0.05
CA LEU A 29 6.78 7.91 0.81
C LEU A 29 6.79 8.19 2.31
N ASN A 30 6.49 9.42 2.73
CA ASN A 30 6.70 9.88 4.10
C ASN A 30 5.39 10.22 4.84
N GLY A 31 4.24 10.10 4.17
CA GLY A 31 2.96 10.50 4.73
C GLY A 31 2.56 11.93 4.38
N PRO A 32 1.26 12.26 4.55
CA PRO A 32 0.78 13.61 4.30
C PRO A 32 1.41 14.60 5.30
N TYR A 33 1.42 15.87 4.91
CA TYR A 33 1.58 16.95 5.86
C TYR A 33 0.48 16.87 6.93
N LYS A 34 0.86 16.82 8.21
CA LYS A 34 -0.09 16.89 9.33
C LYS A 34 -0.36 18.38 9.62
N PRO A 35 -1.60 18.87 9.43
CA PRO A 35 -1.94 20.25 9.80
C PRO A 35 -1.68 20.45 11.30
N THR A 36 -0.87 21.45 11.64
CA THR A 36 -0.65 21.82 13.03
C THR A 36 -1.79 22.71 13.51
N THR A 37 -2.30 22.48 14.73
CA THR A 37 -3.29 23.39 15.32
C THR A 37 -2.64 24.75 15.58
N ILE A 38 -3.11 25.82 14.94
CA ILE A 38 -2.64 27.17 15.22
C ILE A 38 -3.44 27.71 16.40
N LEU A 39 -2.73 28.31 17.36
CA LEU A 39 -3.31 29.09 18.43
C LEU A 39 -3.41 30.55 17.93
N VAL A 40 -4.63 31.01 17.66
CA VAL A 40 -4.86 32.41 17.25
C VAL A 40 -4.82 33.25 18.53
N GLN A 41 -3.77 34.05 18.67
CA GLN A 41 -3.57 34.94 19.80
C GLN A 41 -4.59 36.07 19.79
N ALA A 42 -5.14 36.42 20.96
CA ALA A 42 -6.14 37.47 21.08
C ALA A 42 -5.59 38.82 20.61
N VAL A 43 -6.40 39.56 19.85
CA VAL A 43 -6.15 40.96 19.50
C VAL A 43 -6.84 41.82 20.56
N GLU A 44 -6.06 42.63 21.29
CA GLU A 44 -6.63 43.60 22.24
C GLU A 44 -7.36 44.72 21.50
N ALA A 45 -8.47 45.18 22.10
CA ALA A 45 -9.35 46.17 21.51
C ALA A 45 -8.66 47.52 21.29
N THR A 46 -8.85 48.10 20.10
CA THR A 46 -8.81 49.55 19.88
C THR A 46 -10.26 50.05 19.76
N ASP A 47 -10.50 51.34 20.04
CA ASP A 47 -11.81 51.97 20.29
C ASP A 47 -12.95 51.64 19.28
N ASP A 48 -12.63 51.10 18.10
CA ASP A 48 -13.57 50.83 17.01
C ASP A 48 -13.71 49.33 16.60
N SER A 49 -13.23 48.34 17.36
CA SER A 49 -13.38 46.91 16.96
C SER A 49 -13.63 45.90 18.09
N PRO A 50 -14.42 44.83 17.83
CA PRO A 50 -14.82 43.87 18.85
C PRO A 50 -13.69 42.90 19.25
N VAL A 51 -13.70 42.49 20.52
CA VAL A 51 -12.74 41.54 21.12
C VAL A 51 -12.84 40.18 20.43
N VAL A 52 -11.71 39.67 19.92
CA VAL A 52 -11.58 38.30 19.39
C VAL A 52 -10.92 37.41 20.46
N PRO A 53 -11.63 36.43 21.05
CA PRO A 53 -11.07 35.53 22.06
C PRO A 53 -10.04 34.55 21.48
N GLU A 54 -9.13 34.07 22.33
CA GLU A 54 -8.23 32.96 21.99
C GLU A 54 -9.06 31.72 21.63
N HIS A 55 -8.84 31.19 20.43
CA HIS A 55 -9.49 29.97 19.98
C HIS A 55 -8.53 29.15 19.14
N SER A 56 -8.58 27.82 19.32
CA SER A 56 -7.84 26.86 18.50
C SER A 56 -8.61 26.60 17.21
N THR A 57 -7.99 26.85 16.06
CA THR A 57 -8.57 26.51 14.76
C THR A 57 -7.67 25.52 14.02
N VAL A 58 -8.30 24.55 13.35
CA VAL A 58 -7.60 23.69 12.41
C VAL A 58 -7.20 24.54 11.22
N GLU A 59 -5.93 24.43 10.80
CA GLU A 59 -5.45 25.12 9.60
C GLU A 59 -6.39 24.89 8.42
N THR A 60 -7.00 25.97 7.96
CA THR A 60 -7.86 26.01 6.78
C THR A 60 -7.03 26.60 5.62
N PRO A 61 -7.25 26.27 4.34
CA PRO A 61 -6.40 26.75 3.23
C PRO A 61 -6.22 28.27 3.10
N MET A 62 -7.07 29.07 3.77
CA MET A 62 -6.97 30.54 3.89
C MET A 62 -5.98 31.01 4.98
N ASN A 63 -5.70 30.17 5.98
CA ASN A 63 -4.86 30.49 7.15
C ASN A 63 -3.53 29.71 7.17
N MET A 64 -3.31 28.84 6.19
CA MET A 64 -2.10 28.03 6.05
C MET A 64 -0.90 28.85 5.54
N SER A 65 0.30 28.47 5.96
CA SER A 65 1.54 28.94 5.31
C SER A 65 1.55 28.54 3.82
N LEU A 66 2.30 29.28 3.02
CA LEU A 66 2.44 29.01 1.59
C LEU A 66 2.98 27.59 1.32
N GLU A 67 3.84 27.10 2.22
CA GLU A 67 4.40 25.73 2.20
C GLU A 67 3.36 24.66 2.55
N ASN A 68 2.53 24.89 3.58
CA ASN A 68 1.46 23.96 3.97
C ASN A 68 0.40 23.84 2.88
N LYS A 69 0.08 24.96 2.21
CA LYS A 69 -0.82 24.99 1.05
C LYS A 69 -0.26 24.20 -0.11
N ALA A 70 1.04 24.32 -0.41
CA ALA A 70 1.69 23.54 -1.45
C ALA A 70 1.67 22.03 -1.13
N ASN A 71 1.93 21.65 0.12
CA ASN A 71 1.86 20.25 0.56
C ASN A 71 0.44 19.68 0.45
N PHE A 72 -0.59 20.44 0.83
CA PHE A 72 -1.98 20.03 0.70
C PHE A 72 -2.41 19.83 -0.76
N LEU A 73 -1.97 20.72 -1.66
CA LEU A 73 -2.23 20.57 -3.09
C LEU A 73 -1.50 19.37 -3.69
N ALA A 74 -0.24 19.15 -3.29
CA ALA A 74 0.53 17.97 -3.69
C ALA A 74 -0.14 16.67 -3.22
N GLU A 75 -0.65 16.62 -1.99
CA GLU A 75 -1.39 15.46 -1.46
C GLU A 75 -2.61 15.14 -2.34
N LYS A 76 -3.42 16.15 -2.67
CA LYS A 76 -4.59 15.96 -3.54
C LYS A 76 -4.22 15.47 -4.93
N GLU A 77 -3.16 16.01 -5.52
CA GLU A 77 -2.66 15.57 -6.81
C GLU A 77 -2.13 14.14 -6.73
N ALA A 78 -1.40 13.78 -5.67
CA ALA A 78 -0.85 12.44 -5.50
C ALA A 78 -1.94 11.38 -5.32
N ILE A 79 -2.99 11.65 -4.54
CA ILE A 79 -4.19 10.78 -4.45
C ILE A 79 -4.79 10.56 -5.84
N HIS A 80 -4.99 11.65 -6.60
CA HIS A 80 -5.56 11.55 -7.95
C HIS A 80 -4.68 10.73 -8.90
N LEU A 81 -3.36 10.90 -8.83
CA LEU A 81 -2.40 10.13 -9.63
C LEU A 81 -2.44 8.64 -9.29
N ILE A 82 -2.48 8.28 -8.00
CA ILE A 82 -2.59 6.87 -7.58
C ILE A 82 -3.90 6.29 -8.11
N LEU A 83 -5.04 6.95 -7.85
CA LEU A 83 -6.36 6.46 -8.27
C LEU A 83 -6.49 6.29 -9.79
N THR A 84 -5.89 7.17 -10.58
CA THR A 84 -5.90 7.08 -12.04
C THR A 84 -4.90 6.03 -12.56
N GLY A 85 -3.86 5.72 -11.78
CA GLY A 85 -2.80 4.79 -12.15
C GLY A 85 -3.07 3.32 -11.82
N ILE A 86 -4.11 3.03 -11.03
CA ILE A 86 -4.52 1.69 -10.62
C ILE A 86 -5.76 1.20 -11.37
N GLY A 87 -5.94 -0.12 -11.45
CA GLY A 87 -7.16 -0.74 -11.96
C GLY A 87 -8.23 -0.92 -10.88
N ASP A 88 -9.47 -1.16 -11.30
CA ASP A 88 -10.63 -1.37 -10.42
C ASP A 88 -10.39 -2.50 -9.41
N GLU A 89 -9.61 -3.52 -9.79
CA GLU A 89 -9.25 -4.65 -8.93
C GLU A 89 -8.39 -4.27 -7.72
N ILE A 90 -7.69 -3.13 -7.77
CA ILE A 90 -6.90 -2.59 -6.66
C ILE A 90 -7.68 -1.49 -5.93
N TYR A 91 -8.58 -0.79 -6.64
CA TYR A 91 -9.36 0.32 -6.09
C TYR A 91 -10.09 -0.04 -4.79
N SER A 92 -10.75 -1.20 -4.74
CA SER A 92 -11.48 -1.67 -3.55
C SER A 92 -10.59 -1.93 -2.32
N THR A 93 -9.27 -2.00 -2.49
CA THR A 93 -8.32 -2.16 -1.36
C THR A 93 -7.86 -0.80 -0.82
N VAL A 94 -7.97 0.25 -1.62
CA VAL A 94 -7.48 1.60 -1.27
C VAL A 94 -8.60 2.62 -1.08
N ASP A 95 -9.87 2.23 -1.26
CA ASP A 95 -11.04 3.11 -1.17
C ASP A 95 -11.27 3.69 0.23
N ALA A 96 -10.88 2.93 1.27
CA ALA A 96 -10.93 3.35 2.66
C ALA A 96 -9.69 4.17 3.10
N CYS A 97 -8.65 4.27 2.27
CA CYS A 97 -7.44 5.03 2.60
C CYS A 97 -7.70 6.53 2.44
N GLN A 98 -7.29 7.31 3.44
CA GLN A 98 -7.53 8.75 3.46
C GLN A 98 -6.35 9.54 2.88
N THR A 99 -5.17 8.93 2.85
CA THR A 99 -3.91 9.57 2.49
C THR A 99 -3.21 8.82 1.36
N THR A 100 -2.43 9.54 0.57
CA THR A 100 -1.61 8.98 -0.51
C THR A 100 -0.70 7.87 0.01
N HIS A 101 -0.12 8.09 1.19
CA HIS A 101 0.81 7.15 1.81
C HIS A 101 0.11 5.85 2.23
N GLU A 102 -1.06 5.92 2.86
CA GLU A 102 -1.84 4.73 3.21
C GLU A 102 -2.23 3.94 1.96
N MET A 103 -2.64 4.63 0.89
CA MET A 103 -2.93 3.99 -0.40
C MET A 103 -1.69 3.28 -0.95
N TRP A 104 -0.54 3.96 -0.93
CA TRP A 104 0.72 3.39 -1.40
C TRP A 104 1.14 2.15 -0.60
N GLU A 105 1.07 2.20 0.73
CA GLU A 105 1.36 1.06 1.59
C GLU A 105 0.37 -0.10 1.36
N ALA A 106 -0.92 0.18 1.21
CA ALA A 106 -1.93 -0.85 0.95
C ALA A 106 -1.67 -1.58 -0.38
N ILE A 107 -1.27 -0.85 -1.43
CA ILE A 107 -0.85 -1.43 -2.70
C ILE A 107 0.42 -2.26 -2.53
N GLU A 108 1.43 -1.76 -1.79
CA GLU A 108 2.64 -2.53 -1.50
C GLU A 108 2.33 -3.83 -0.75
N ARG A 109 1.45 -3.78 0.27
CA ARG A 109 1.01 -4.95 1.05
C ARG A 109 0.23 -5.95 0.20
N LEU A 110 -0.67 -5.50 -0.66
CA LEU A 110 -1.42 -6.37 -1.58
C LEU A 110 -0.47 -7.17 -2.47
N GLN A 111 0.53 -6.48 -3.02
CA GLN A 111 1.50 -7.08 -3.95
C GLN A 111 2.52 -7.97 -3.21
N GLN A 112 2.88 -7.61 -1.99
CA GLN A 112 3.69 -8.46 -1.11
C GLN A 112 2.93 -9.70 -0.65
N GLY A 113 1.64 -9.60 -0.33
CA GLY A 113 0.77 -10.73 0.04
C GLY A 113 0.56 -11.73 -1.09
N GLU A 114 0.43 -11.27 -2.34
CA GLU A 114 0.48 -12.15 -3.52
C GLU A 114 1.85 -12.88 -3.65
N SER A 115 2.95 -12.21 -3.29
CA SER A 115 4.31 -12.75 -3.47
C SER A 115 4.79 -13.67 -2.34
N LEU A 116 4.46 -13.36 -1.08
CA LEU A 116 4.77 -14.17 0.10
C LEU A 116 4.03 -15.51 0.02
N ASN A 117 2.74 -15.50 -0.33
CA ASN A 117 1.94 -16.72 -0.42
C ASN A 117 2.49 -17.71 -1.47
N ILE A 118 2.89 -17.26 -2.67
CA ILE A 118 3.31 -18.19 -3.73
C ILE A 118 4.65 -18.87 -3.43
N GLN A 119 5.64 -18.16 -2.88
CA GLN A 119 6.93 -18.76 -2.55
C GLN A 119 6.88 -19.60 -1.26
N ASP A 120 6.11 -19.18 -0.27
CA ASP A 120 5.93 -19.96 0.96
C ASP A 120 5.11 -21.23 0.70
N VAL A 121 4.06 -21.17 -0.14
CA VAL A 121 3.32 -22.36 -0.60
C VAL A 121 4.23 -23.30 -1.37
N LYS A 122 5.07 -22.79 -2.27
CA LYS A 122 6.05 -23.62 -3.00
C LYS A 122 7.05 -24.29 -2.06
N THR A 123 7.58 -23.53 -1.11
CA THR A 123 8.54 -24.02 -0.13
C THR A 123 7.90 -25.07 0.78
N ASN A 124 6.68 -24.83 1.25
CA ASN A 124 5.93 -25.77 2.08
C ASN A 124 5.59 -27.07 1.34
N LEU A 125 5.04 -26.98 0.11
CA LEU A 125 4.76 -28.16 -0.73
C LEU A 125 6.02 -28.98 -1.01
N PHE A 126 7.16 -28.32 -1.21
CA PHE A 126 8.45 -29.00 -1.37
C PHE A 126 8.90 -29.73 -0.09
N TRP A 127 8.72 -29.12 1.08
CA TRP A 127 9.00 -29.76 2.36
C TRP A 127 8.07 -30.94 2.65
N GLU A 128 6.78 -30.79 2.37
CA GLU A 128 5.77 -31.86 2.48
C GLU A 128 6.13 -33.03 1.55
N PHE A 129 6.51 -32.76 0.30
CA PHE A 129 6.99 -33.79 -0.63
C PHE A 129 8.24 -34.50 -0.12
N ARG A 130 9.23 -33.76 0.40
CA ARG A 130 10.46 -34.35 0.94
C ARG A 130 10.21 -35.25 2.15
N LYS A 131 9.17 -34.95 2.94
CA LYS A 131 8.76 -35.72 4.11
C LYS A 131 7.72 -36.79 3.79
N PHE A 132 7.29 -36.92 2.53
CA PHE A 132 6.20 -37.80 2.16
C PHE A 132 6.60 -39.27 2.30
N THR A 133 5.99 -39.95 3.26
CA THR A 133 6.24 -41.38 3.54
C THR A 133 4.93 -42.12 3.76
N LEU A 134 4.97 -43.44 3.57
CA LEU A 134 3.88 -44.33 3.95
C LEU A 134 3.71 -44.28 5.48
N HIS A 135 2.50 -44.04 5.95
CA HIS A 135 2.22 -44.08 7.38
C HIS A 135 2.00 -45.52 7.87
N ASP A 136 2.27 -45.78 9.15
CA ASP A 136 2.03 -47.10 9.73
C ASP A 136 0.53 -47.44 9.72
N GLY A 137 0.19 -48.63 9.21
CA GLY A 137 -1.19 -49.05 9.00
C GLY A 137 -1.94 -48.37 7.84
N GLU A 138 -1.30 -47.52 7.04
CA GLU A 138 -1.93 -46.90 5.86
C GLU A 138 -2.12 -47.93 4.73
N SER A 139 -3.33 -47.99 4.17
CA SER A 139 -3.62 -48.84 3.01
C SER A 139 -2.98 -48.26 1.74
N MET A 140 -2.69 -49.13 0.77
CA MET A 140 -2.09 -48.70 -0.50
C MET A 140 -2.96 -47.68 -1.26
N GLU A 141 -4.29 -47.84 -1.18
CA GLU A 141 -5.25 -46.91 -1.81
C GLU A 141 -5.22 -45.51 -1.16
N SER A 142 -5.13 -45.44 0.17
CA SER A 142 -4.98 -44.18 0.90
C SER A 142 -3.66 -43.48 0.53
N TYR A 143 -2.56 -44.24 0.50
CA TYR A 143 -1.25 -43.73 0.13
C TYR A 143 -1.27 -43.06 -1.25
N TYR A 144 -1.79 -43.75 -2.28
CA TYR A 144 -1.87 -43.20 -3.63
C TYR A 144 -2.78 -41.98 -3.70
N THR A 145 -3.92 -41.99 -3.01
CA THR A 145 -4.83 -40.83 -2.97
C THR A 145 -4.14 -39.59 -2.42
N ARG A 146 -3.40 -39.74 -1.32
CA ARG A 146 -2.66 -38.65 -0.67
C ARG A 146 -1.50 -38.15 -1.54
N PHE A 147 -0.80 -39.07 -2.20
CA PHE A 147 0.27 -38.75 -3.14
C PHE A 147 -0.24 -37.96 -4.35
N TYR A 148 -1.32 -38.42 -5.01
CA TYR A 148 -1.89 -37.72 -6.16
C TYR A 148 -2.43 -36.34 -5.79
N LYS A 149 -3.00 -36.18 -4.59
CA LYS A 149 -3.41 -34.86 -4.09
C LYS A 149 -2.22 -33.90 -4.00
N LEU A 150 -1.13 -34.34 -3.37
CA LEU A 150 0.09 -33.55 -3.23
C LEU A 150 0.70 -33.20 -4.60
N MET A 151 0.82 -34.17 -5.51
CA MET A 151 1.35 -33.94 -6.86
C MET A 151 0.49 -32.96 -7.66
N ASN A 152 -0.84 -33.06 -7.56
CA ASN A 152 -1.75 -32.13 -8.22
C ASN A 152 -1.59 -30.70 -7.68
N GLU A 153 -1.39 -30.54 -6.38
CA GLU A 153 -1.10 -29.23 -5.77
C GLU A 153 0.26 -28.68 -6.24
N MET A 154 1.29 -29.53 -6.36
CA MET A 154 2.59 -29.12 -6.88
C MET A 154 2.52 -28.66 -8.35
N ILE A 155 1.81 -29.41 -9.20
CA ILE A 155 1.62 -29.08 -10.62
C ILE A 155 0.84 -27.76 -10.77
N LYS A 156 -0.26 -27.59 -10.02
CA LYS A 156 -1.05 -26.35 -10.02
C LYS A 156 -0.21 -25.13 -9.61
N ASN A 157 0.79 -25.32 -8.76
CA ASN A 157 1.68 -24.26 -8.30
C ASN A 157 2.94 -24.09 -9.17
N ASN A 158 3.02 -24.73 -10.35
CA ASN A 158 4.18 -24.66 -11.26
C ASN A 158 5.51 -25.13 -10.64
N LEU A 159 5.48 -26.19 -9.81
CA LEU A 159 6.67 -26.90 -9.37
C LEU A 159 6.97 -28.07 -10.32
N THR A 160 8.14 -28.07 -10.94
CA THR A 160 8.61 -29.19 -11.78
C THR A 160 9.49 -30.13 -10.96
N VAL A 161 8.96 -31.29 -10.58
CA VAL A 161 9.77 -32.35 -9.96
C VAL A 161 10.58 -33.00 -11.08
N THR A 162 11.87 -32.68 -11.14
CA THR A 162 12.79 -33.36 -12.08
C THR A 162 13.28 -34.62 -11.38
N THR A 163 12.86 -35.79 -11.84
CA THR A 163 13.38 -37.08 -11.35
C THR A 163 14.83 -37.21 -11.79
N MET A 164 15.75 -37.29 -10.83
CA MET A 164 17.16 -37.66 -11.06
C MET A 164 17.31 -39.18 -11.20
#